data_AF-A0A946DE12-F1
#
_entry.id   AF-A0A946DE12-F1
#
_cell.length_a   1.000
_cell.length_b   1.000
_cell.length_c   1.000
_cell.angle_alpha   90.00
_cell.angle_beta   90.00
_cell.angle_gamma   90.00
#
_symmetry.space_group_name_H-M   'P 1'
#
loop_
_entity.id
_entity.type
_entity.pdbx_description
1 polymer ?
#
loop_
_entity_poly.entity_id
_entity_poly.type
_entity_poly.pdbx_seq_one_letter_code
_entity_poly.pdbx_strand_id
1 'polypeptide(L)'
;MFSQLKLDALLSGFISIFFVFVVNMAIIIAALVFIANHVPADLLYPTLKVISIISLALPPYVAARTADNQPILHGLIIGIIQSLIIVALMTQTASWEGTQQNNIIEQMPLVGGSLIVLSLFSGMIARWMNQNNKS
;
A
#
# COMPACT_ATOMS: atom_id res chain seq x y z
N MET A 1 8.92 9.07 24.27
CA MET A 1 8.49 9.36 22.89
C MET A 1 7.52 8.31 22.34
N PHE A 2 7.60 7.02 22.72
CA PHE A 2 6.69 5.96 22.27
C PHE A 2 5.36 5.80 23.04
N SER A 3 5.14 6.50 24.15
CA SER A 3 3.90 6.35 24.96
C SER A 3 2.64 6.99 24.35
N GLN A 4 2.68 7.37 23.07
CA GLN A 4 1.55 7.95 22.31
C GLN A 4 1.14 7.11 21.10
N LEU A 5 1.72 5.91 20.93
CA LEU A 5 1.26 4.95 19.93
C LEU A 5 -0.09 4.35 20.37
N LYS A 6 -1.13 4.58 19.57
CA LYS A 6 -2.45 3.98 19.79
C LYS A 6 -2.48 2.61 19.11
N LEU A 7 -2.63 1.56 19.92
CA LEU A 7 -2.75 0.19 19.42
C LEU A 7 -3.90 0.06 18.40
N ASP A 8 -5.04 0.68 18.67
CA ASP A 8 -6.22 0.63 17.79
C ASP A 8 -5.93 1.22 16.40
N ALA A 9 -5.14 2.29 16.34
CA ALA A 9 -4.75 2.90 15.08
C ALA A 9 -3.82 1.98 14.28
N LEU A 10 -2.85 1.34 14.94
CA LEU A 10 -2.00 0.34 14.30
C LEU A 10 -2.81 -0.87 13.83
N LEU A 11 -3.68 -1.43 14.68
CA LEU A 11 -4.56 -2.55 14.33
C LEU A 11 -5.44 -2.23 13.13
N SER A 12 -6.06 -1.03 13.09
CA SER A 12 -6.84 -0.59 11.95
C SER A 12 -6.02 -0.55 10.65
N GLY A 13 -4.76 -0.08 10.75
CA GLY A 13 -3.79 -0.12 9.67
C GLY A 13 -3.49 -1.54 9.19
N PHE A 14 -3.12 -2.45 10.09
CA PHE A 14 -2.83 -3.84 9.75
C PHE A 14 -4.04 -4.56 9.11
N ILE A 15 -5.23 -4.39 9.68
CA ILE A 15 -6.45 -4.97 9.13
C ILE A 15 -6.71 -4.42 7.72
N SER A 16 -6.51 -3.12 7.53
CA SER A 16 -6.69 -2.51 6.21
C SER A 16 -5.66 -2.98 5.17
N ILE A 17 -4.42 -3.33 5.57
CA ILE A 17 -3.45 -3.99 4.66
C ILE A 17 -4.08 -5.28 4.12
N PHE A 18 -4.61 -6.12 5.00
CA PHE A 18 -5.22 -7.39 4.60
C PHE A 18 -6.38 -7.18 3.62
N PHE A 19 -7.31 -6.28 3.94
CA PHE A 19 -8.44 -5.99 3.04
C PHE A 19 -7.99 -5.44 1.68
N VAL A 20 -7.03 -4.50 1.66
CA VAL A 20 -6.50 -3.94 0.41
C VAL A 20 -5.83 -5.02 -0.43
N PHE A 21 -5.08 -5.95 0.17
CA PHE A 21 -4.51 -7.08 -0.55
C PHE A 21 -5.58 -7.99 -1.16
N VAL A 22 -6.59 -8.38 -0.36
CA VAL A 22 -7.68 -9.25 -0.83
C VAL A 22 -8.47 -8.60 -1.96
N VAL A 23 -8.82 -7.32 -1.81
CA VAL A 23 -9.56 -6.57 -2.82
C VAL A 23 -8.74 -6.42 -4.10
N ASN A 24 -7.45 -6.08 -4.02
CA ASN A 24 -6.59 -6.03 -5.20
C ASN A 24 -6.51 -7.36 -5.92
N MET A 25 -6.31 -8.46 -5.19
CA MET A 25 -6.28 -9.79 -5.80
C MET A 25 -7.60 -10.14 -6.48
N ALA A 26 -8.73 -9.86 -5.84
CA ALA A 26 -10.05 -10.07 -6.44
C ALA A 26 -10.25 -9.25 -7.72
N ILE A 27 -9.83 -7.97 -7.73
CA ILE A 27 -9.90 -7.09 -8.90
C ILE A 27 -9.02 -7.63 -10.03
N ILE A 28 -7.78 -8.02 -9.72
CA ILE A 28 -6.85 -8.57 -10.72
C ILE A 28 -7.41 -9.86 -11.32
N ILE A 29 -7.90 -10.79 -10.50
CA ILE A 29 -8.50 -12.05 -10.96
C ILE A 29 -9.73 -11.75 -11.83
N ALA A 30 -10.64 -10.89 -11.37
CA ALA A 30 -11.84 -10.53 -12.14
C ALA A 30 -11.48 -9.88 -13.48
N ALA A 31 -10.49 -8.99 -13.50
CA ALA A 31 -10.03 -8.37 -14.74
C ALA A 31 -9.42 -9.39 -15.70
N LEU A 32 -8.62 -10.33 -15.21
CA LEU A 32 -8.04 -11.39 -16.02
C LEU A 32 -9.10 -12.37 -16.56
N VAL A 33 -10.11 -12.71 -15.76
CA VAL A 33 -11.15 -13.68 -16.15
C VAL A 33 -12.18 -13.07 -17.10
N PHE A 34 -12.65 -11.85 -16.83
CA PHE A 34 -13.81 -11.27 -17.52
C PHE A 34 -13.44 -10.18 -18.53
N ILE A 35 -12.36 -9.44 -18.29
CA ILE A 35 -12.04 -8.22 -19.05
C ILE A 35 -10.89 -8.45 -20.05
N ALA A 36 -9.97 -9.38 -19.78
CA ALA A 36 -8.76 -9.58 -20.60
C ALA A 36 -9.04 -9.89 -22.08
N ASN A 37 -10.16 -10.54 -22.39
CA ASN A 37 -10.55 -10.83 -23.79
C ASN A 37 -11.24 -9.65 -24.50
N HIS A 38 -11.61 -8.61 -23.74
CA HIS A 38 -12.38 -7.46 -24.24
C HIS A 38 -11.54 -6.18 -24.30
N VAL A 39 -10.44 -6.11 -23.56
CA VAL A 39 -9.59 -4.92 -23.44
C VAL A 39 -8.15 -5.28 -23.81
N PRO A 40 -7.50 -4.47 -24.67
CA PRO A 40 -6.09 -4.65 -25.01
C PRO A 40 -5.19 -4.66 -23.76
N ALA A 41 -4.20 -5.57 -23.76
CA ALA A 41 -3.30 -5.80 -22.63
C ALA A 41 -2.46 -4.55 -22.26
N ASP A 42 -2.10 -3.75 -23.27
CA ASP A 42 -1.38 -2.48 -23.14
C ASP A 42 -2.17 -1.40 -22.40
N LEU A 43 -3.51 -1.51 -22.35
CA LEU A 43 -4.35 -0.64 -21.53
C LEU A 43 -4.71 -1.28 -20.18
N LEU A 44 -4.97 -2.59 -20.19
CA LEU A 44 -5.43 -3.30 -18.99
C LEU A 44 -4.36 -3.34 -17.90
N TYR A 45 -3.13 -3.73 -18.23
CA TYR A 45 -2.08 -3.90 -17.23
C TYR A 45 -1.64 -2.59 -16.57
N PRO A 46 -1.40 -1.49 -17.30
CA PRO A 46 -1.07 -0.22 -16.66
C PRO A 46 -2.21 0.31 -15.78
N THR A 47 -3.46 0.14 -16.22
CA THR A 47 -4.64 0.58 -15.44
C THR A 47 -4.73 -0.17 -14.12
N LEU A 48 -4.63 -1.51 -14.14
CA LEU A 48 -4.62 -2.32 -12.93
C LEU A 48 -3.46 -1.94 -12.00
N LYS A 49 -2.27 -1.70 -12.57
CA LYS A 49 -1.11 -1.27 -11.80
C LYS A 49 -1.35 0.07 -11.08
N VAL A 50 -1.92 1.05 -11.77
CA VAL A 50 -2.24 2.36 -11.17
C VAL A 50 -3.28 2.21 -10.06
N ILE A 51 -4.35 1.43 -10.28
CA ILE A 51 -5.37 1.16 -9.26
C ILE A 51 -4.72 0.52 -8.03
N SER A 52 -3.87 -0.49 -8.23
CA SER A 52 -3.16 -1.13 -7.13
C SER A 52 -2.26 -0.15 -6.40
N ILE A 53 -1.44 0.65 -7.09
CA ILE A 53 -0.57 1.66 -6.45
C ILE A 53 -1.38 2.64 -5.60
N ILE A 54 -2.49 3.16 -6.12
CA ILE A 54 -3.35 4.11 -5.38
C ILE A 54 -3.96 3.44 -4.15
N SER A 55 -4.44 2.21 -4.29
CA SER A 55 -5.03 1.47 -3.17
C SER A 55 -4.04 1.19 -2.03
N LEU A 56 -2.74 1.12 -2.33
CA LEU A 56 -1.70 0.91 -1.33
C LEU A 56 -1.49 2.13 -0.41
N ALA A 57 -2.02 3.30 -0.77
CA ALA A 57 -2.06 4.47 0.11
C ALA A 57 -3.15 4.37 1.19
N LEU A 58 -4.14 3.47 1.03
CA LEU A 58 -5.26 3.35 1.96
C LEU A 58 -4.83 2.87 3.36
N PRO A 59 -4.00 1.82 3.52
CA PRO A 59 -3.64 1.37 4.86
C PRO A 59 -2.91 2.39 5.74
N PRO A 60 -1.87 3.10 5.25
CA PRO A 60 -1.22 4.13 6.04
C PRO A 60 -2.17 5.32 6.30
N TYR A 61 -3.07 5.63 5.36
CA TYR A 61 -4.10 6.64 5.56
C TYR A 61 -5.07 6.28 6.68
N VAL A 62 -5.60 5.04 6.70
CA VAL A 62 -6.54 4.56 7.73
C VAL A 62 -5.89 4.62 9.11
N ALA A 63 -4.66 4.11 9.23
CA ALA A 63 -3.92 4.15 10.49
C ALA A 63 -3.67 5.59 10.97
N ALA A 64 -3.31 6.49 10.04
CA ALA A 64 -3.13 7.89 10.34
C ALA A 64 -4.44 8.57 10.76
N ARG A 65 -5.57 8.23 10.13
CA ARG A 65 -6.87 8.83 10.43
C ARG A 65 -7.40 8.42 11.80
N THR A 66 -7.13 7.18 12.22
CA THR A 66 -7.46 6.65 13.55
C THR A 66 -6.54 7.21 14.65
N ALA A 67 -5.33 7.66 14.28
CA ALA A 67 -4.38 8.26 15.20
C ALA A 67 -4.59 9.77 15.36
N ASP A 68 -5.40 10.18 16.35
CA ASP A 68 -5.73 11.59 16.60
C ASP A 68 -4.52 12.50 16.88
N ASN A 69 -3.48 11.97 17.52
CA ASN A 69 -2.36 12.76 18.06
C ASN A 69 -1.11 12.72 17.18
N GLN A 70 -0.86 11.59 16.51
CA GLN A 70 0.35 11.37 15.70
C GLN A 70 0.03 10.65 14.38
N PRO A 71 -0.79 11.26 13.50
CA PRO A 71 -1.23 10.65 12.24
C PRO A 71 -0.07 10.27 11.33
N ILE A 72 0.94 11.16 11.19
CA ILE A 72 2.09 10.93 10.32
C ILE A 72 2.92 9.72 10.80
N LEU A 73 3.12 9.58 12.11
CA LEU A 73 3.91 8.46 12.66
C LEU A 73 3.20 7.12 12.43
N HIS A 74 1.89 7.05 12.67
CA HIS A 74 1.13 5.80 12.48
C HIS A 74 1.04 5.43 11.00
N GLY A 75 0.82 6.42 10.12
CA GLY A 75 0.87 6.21 8.68
C GLY A 75 2.24 5.72 8.22
N LEU A 76 3.33 6.31 8.72
CA LEU A 76 4.69 5.90 8.37
C LEU A 76 5.00 4.47 8.85
N ILE A 77 4.63 4.10 10.08
CA ILE A 77 4.85 2.74 10.60
C ILE A 77 4.15 1.71 9.73
N ILE A 78 2.86 1.94 9.43
CA ILE A 78 2.09 1.03 8.57
C ILE A 78 2.65 1.00 7.15
N GLY A 79 3.10 2.14 6.62
CA GLY A 79 3.78 2.23 5.34
C GLY A 79 5.07 1.42 5.27
N ILE A 80 5.92 1.50 6.30
CA ILE A 80 7.16 0.72 6.39
C ILE A 80 6.83 -0.77 6.43
N ILE A 81 5.87 -1.17 7.25
CA ILE A 81 5.46 -2.58 7.37
C ILE A 81 4.92 -3.10 6.04
N GLN A 82 4.04 -2.35 5.40
CA GLN A 82 3.47 -2.69 4.10
C GLN A 82 4.55 -2.77 3.02
N SER A 83 5.51 -1.85 3.03
CA SER A 83 6.68 -1.88 2.14
C SER A 83 7.51 -3.14 2.37
N LEU A 84 7.78 -3.53 3.63
CA LEU A 84 8.52 -4.75 3.94
C LEU A 84 7.78 -6.00 3.45
N ILE A 85 6.45 -6.05 3.60
CA ILE A 85 5.62 -7.14 3.09
C ILE A 85 5.73 -7.23 1.57
N ILE A 86 5.59 -6.12 0.85
CA ILE A 86 5.68 -6.09 -0.61
C ILE A 86 7.07 -6.49 -1.10
N VAL A 87 8.13 -5.96 -0.49
CA VAL A 87 9.51 -6.34 -0.83
C VAL A 87 9.76 -7.82 -0.56
N ALA A 88 9.25 -8.37 0.55
CA ALA A 88 9.35 -9.79 0.85
C ALA A 88 8.60 -10.67 -0.18
N LEU A 89 7.43 -10.23 -0.64
CA LEU A 89 6.68 -10.89 -1.70
C LEU A 89 7.42 -10.83 -3.04
N MET A 90 8.00 -9.66 -3.38
CA MET A 90 8.82 -9.51 -4.60
C MET A 90 10.05 -10.44 -4.58
N THR A 91 10.67 -10.64 -3.42
CA THR A 91 11.79 -11.59 -3.27
C THR A 91 11.32 -13.03 -3.49
N GLN A 92 10.13 -13.39 -3.01
CA GLN A 92 9.55 -14.71 -3.26
C GLN A 92 9.18 -14.91 -4.73
N THR A 93 8.69 -13.90 -5.44
CA THR A 93 8.43 -14.04 -6.88
C THR A 93 9.73 -14.09 -7.69
N ALA A 94 10.74 -13.29 -7.32
CA ALA A 94 12.03 -13.26 -8.00
C ALA A 94 12.79 -14.60 -7.93
N SER A 95 12.64 -15.36 -6.83
CA SER A 95 13.28 -16.67 -6.69
C SER A 95 12.68 -17.76 -7.58
N TRP A 96 11.47 -17.56 -8.11
CA TRP A 96 10.80 -18.50 -9.00
C TRP A 96 10.98 -18.18 -10.48
N GLU A 97 11.16 -16.90 -10.83
CA GLU A 97 11.16 -16.45 -12.22
C GLU A 97 12.53 -16.43 -12.92
N GLY A 98 13.63 -16.82 -12.25
CA GLY A 98 14.97 -17.13 -12.81
C GLY A 98 15.59 -16.14 -13.81
N THR A 99 15.00 -15.97 -14.98
CA THR A 99 15.35 -15.01 -16.03
C THR A 99 14.94 -13.55 -15.74
N GLN A 100 13.98 -13.28 -14.84
CA GLN A 100 13.58 -11.90 -14.46
C GLN A 100 14.12 -11.44 -13.10
N GLN A 101 14.92 -12.27 -12.43
CA GLN A 101 15.37 -12.03 -11.05
C GLN A 101 16.11 -10.70 -10.89
N ASN A 102 17.03 -10.36 -11.80
CA ASN A 102 17.78 -9.10 -11.74
C ASN A 102 16.86 -7.87 -11.89
N ASN A 103 15.90 -7.92 -12.83
CA ASN A 103 14.95 -6.83 -13.05
C ASN A 103 14.06 -6.59 -11.82
N ILE A 104 13.67 -7.65 -11.11
CA ILE A 104 12.84 -7.52 -9.90
C ILE A 104 13.66 -6.94 -8.75
N ILE A 105 14.89 -7.44 -8.54
CA ILE A 105 15.79 -6.96 -7.47
C ILE A 105 16.10 -5.47 -7.64
N GLU A 106 16.36 -5.01 -8.86
CA GLU A 106 16.61 -3.58 -9.14
C GLU A 106 15.39 -2.70 -8.86
N GLN A 107 14.17 -3.22 -9.00
CA GLN A 107 12.93 -2.47 -8.76
C GLN A 107 12.51 -2.44 -7.29
N MET A 108 12.96 -3.40 -6.45
CA MET A 108 12.56 -3.48 -5.04
C MET A 108 12.80 -2.20 -4.23
N PRO A 109 13.98 -1.52 -4.31
CA PRO A 109 14.22 -0.30 -3.56
C PRO A 109 13.30 0.84 -4.01
N LEU A 110 13.02 0.92 -5.32
CA LEU A 110 12.13 1.93 -5.88
C LEU A 110 10.69 1.72 -5.40
N VAL A 111 10.21 0.47 -5.45
CA VAL A 111 8.86 0.11 -4.96
C VAL A 111 8.74 0.42 -3.47
N GLY A 112 9.67 -0.07 -2.65
CA GLY A 112 9.63 0.17 -1.21
C GLY A 112 9.73 1.65 -0.84
N GLY A 113 10.66 2.38 -1.48
CA GLY A 113 10.82 3.82 -1.28
C GLY A 113 9.57 4.62 -1.68
N SER A 114 8.94 4.28 -2.82
CA SER A 114 7.72 4.95 -3.28
C SER A 114 6.55 4.77 -2.30
N LEU A 115 6.42 3.58 -1.70
CA LEU A 115 5.38 3.30 -0.70
C LEU A 115 5.59 4.08 0.59
N ILE A 116 6.83 4.25 1.03
CA ILE A 116 7.16 5.08 2.20
C ILE A 116 6.76 6.53 1.92
N VAL A 117 7.08 7.06 0.74
CA VAL A 117 6.68 8.42 0.34
C VAL A 117 5.16 8.57 0.30
N LEU A 118 4.45 7.64 -0.33
CA LEU A 118 2.98 7.63 -0.36
C LEU A 118 2.36 7.57 1.05
N SER A 119 3.00 6.85 1.97
CA SER A 119 2.55 6.73 3.36
C SER A 119 2.72 8.04 4.13
N LEU A 120 3.79 8.79 3.86
CA LEU A 120 3.97 10.14 4.41
C LEU A 120 2.89 11.11 3.92
N PHE A 121 2.60 11.12 2.61
CA PHE A 121 1.52 11.93 2.04
C PHE A 121 0.17 11.56 2.65
N SER A 122 -0.11 10.27 2.77
CA SER A 122 -1.33 9.74 3.41
C SER A 122 -1.46 10.23 4.86
N GLY A 123 -0.35 10.19 5.62
CA GLY A 123 -0.29 10.71 6.98
C GLY A 123 -0.50 12.22 7.08
N MET A 124 0.02 13.00 6.12
CA MET A 124 -0.19 14.45 6.04
C MET A 124 -1.65 14.80 5.72
N ILE A 125 -2.25 14.09 4.76
CA ILE A 125 -3.66 14.26 4.37
C ILE A 125 -4.58 13.93 5.55
N ALA A 126 -4.34 12.83 6.24
CA ALA A 126 -5.08 12.46 7.44
C ALA A 126 -4.94 13.51 8.55
N ARG A 127 -3.73 14.06 8.77
CA ARG A 127 -3.52 15.14 9.74
C ARG A 127 -4.35 16.37 9.43
N TRP A 128 -4.33 16.81 8.17
CA TRP A 128 -5.09 17.98 7.72
C TRP A 128 -6.59 17.80 7.94
N MET A 129 -7.14 16.62 7.60
CA MET A 129 -8.55 16.34 7.86
C MET A 129 -8.90 16.21 9.35
N ASN A 130 -8.02 15.64 10.17
CA ASN A 130 -8.23 15.56 11.63
C ASN A 130 -8.30 16.96 12.26
N GLN A 131 -7.56 17.92 11.71
CA GLN A 131 -7.55 19.31 12.19
C GLN A 131 -8.83 20.04 11.77
N ASN A 132 -9.25 19.91 10.50
CA ASN A 132 -10.46 20.55 10.00
C ASN A 132 -11.75 19.99 10.63
N ASN A 133 -11.77 18.71 11.05
CA ASN A 133 -12.95 18.14 11.73
C ASN A 133 -13.08 18.57 13.20
N LYS A 134 -12.06 19.24 13.76
CA LYS A 134 -12.05 19.71 15.15
C LYS A 134 -12.30 21.22 15.27
N SER A 135 -12.29 21.95 14.15
CA SER A 135 -12.64 23.39 14.05
C SER A 135 -14.12 23.57 13.76
#